data_AF-A0ABD5YLS6-F1
#
_entry.id   AF-A0ABD5YLS6-F1
#
_cell.length_a   1.000
_cell.length_b   1.000
_cell.length_c   1.000
_cell.angle_alpha   90.00
_cell.angle_beta   90.00
_cell.angle_gamma   90.00
#
_symmetry.space_group_name_H-M   'P 1'
#
loop_
_entity.id
_entity.type
_entity.pdbx_description
1 polymer ?
#
loop_
_entity_poly.entity_id
_entity_poly.type
_entity_poly.pdbx_seq_one_letter_code
_entity_poly.pdbx_strand_id
1 'polypeptide(L)'
;MTLLVPARVEEEIEQGGVKPALERAQDEGWAKVVAAPTVSHSKGTTAQDIVRRAIASKSASKDEHDVEKADPVFAGLAVEYLLDTERADNITVITADRVAREAIETAMSSLGYEGQITIITLWDLIDSEDDDITLI
;
A
#
# COMPACT_ATOMS: atom_id res chain seq x y z
N MET A 1 -1.27 5.44 -16.51
CA MET A 1 -1.12 5.36 -15.04
C MET A 1 0.17 4.61 -14.76
N THR A 2 0.98 5.03 -13.80
CA THR A 2 2.23 4.33 -13.44
C THR A 2 2.21 4.00 -11.96
N LEU A 3 2.34 2.71 -11.64
CA LEU A 3 2.45 2.21 -10.28
C LEU A 3 3.80 2.64 -9.70
N LEU A 4 3.76 3.40 -8.60
CA LEU A 4 4.97 3.77 -7.88
C LEU A 4 5.26 2.73 -6.81
N VAL A 5 6.41 2.06 -6.92
CA VAL A 5 6.85 1.04 -5.97
C VAL A 5 7.92 1.65 -5.07
N PRO A 6 7.67 1.82 -3.77
CA PRO A 6 8.70 2.23 -2.81
C PRO A 6 9.91 1.29 -2.87
N ALA A 7 11.13 1.82 -2.97
CA ALA A 7 12.36 1.00 -3.01
C ALA A 7 12.48 0.03 -1.80
N ARG A 8 11.97 0.43 -0.63
CA ARG A 8 11.92 -0.46 0.55
C ARG A 8 11.04 -1.69 0.34
N VAL A 9 9.98 -1.57 -0.47
CA VAL A 9 9.05 -2.68 -0.78
C VAL A 9 9.64 -3.56 -1.88
N GLU A 10 10.46 -3.00 -2.78
CA GLU A 10 11.24 -3.81 -3.72
C GLU A 10 12.13 -4.81 -2.98
N GLU A 11 12.81 -4.41 -1.91
CA GLU A 11 13.63 -5.31 -1.07
C GLU A 11 12.82 -6.47 -0.45
N GLU A 12 11.53 -6.25 -0.15
CA GLU A 12 10.63 -7.28 0.36
C GLU A 12 10.10 -8.20 -0.78
N ILE A 13 9.85 -7.62 -1.96
CA ILE A 13 9.48 -8.35 -3.20
C ILE A 13 10.61 -9.30 -3.64
N GLU A 14 11.87 -8.91 -3.49
CA GLU A 14 13.02 -9.78 -3.78
C GLU A 14 13.01 -11.06 -2.94
N GLN A 15 12.56 -10.97 -1.68
CA GLN A 15 12.50 -12.10 -0.76
C GLN A 15 11.28 -13.01 -1.02
N GLY A 16 10.19 -12.43 -1.52
CA GLY A 16 8.95 -13.15 -1.85
C GLY A 16 8.93 -13.86 -3.21
N GLY A 17 10.00 -13.74 -4.02
CA GLY A 17 10.11 -14.42 -5.32
C GLY A 17 9.27 -13.79 -6.44
N VAL A 18 8.73 -12.59 -6.23
CA VAL A 18 7.88 -11.86 -7.19
C VAL A 18 8.64 -10.83 -8.04
N LYS A 19 9.97 -10.74 -7.87
CA LYS A 19 10.86 -9.86 -8.63
C LYS A 19 10.66 -9.91 -10.16
N PRO A 20 10.50 -11.09 -10.81
CA PRO A 20 10.32 -11.14 -12.27
C PRO A 20 9.02 -10.47 -12.75
N ALA A 21 7.99 -10.41 -11.91
CA ALA A 21 6.74 -9.71 -12.24
C ALA A 21 6.94 -8.19 -12.15
N LEU A 22 7.67 -7.72 -11.14
CA LEU A 22 8.02 -6.31 -10.99
C LEU A 22 8.94 -5.82 -12.13
N GLU A 23 9.93 -6.62 -12.53
CA GLU A 23 10.82 -6.29 -13.66
C GLU A 23 10.04 -6.18 -14.97
N ARG A 24 9.14 -7.14 -15.26
CA ARG A 24 8.25 -7.06 -16.42
C ARG A 24 7.37 -5.81 -16.40
N ALA A 25 6.84 -5.47 -15.24
CA ALA A 25 6.02 -4.27 -15.08
C ALA A 25 6.79 -2.97 -15.37
N GLN A 26 8.08 -2.94 -15.03
CA GLN A 26 8.97 -1.83 -15.35
C GLN A 26 9.32 -1.80 -16.84
N ASP A 27 9.62 -2.95 -17.44
CA ASP A 27 9.93 -3.08 -18.87
C ASP A 27 8.74 -2.65 -19.76
N GLU A 28 7.52 -2.95 -19.32
CA GLU A 28 6.27 -2.54 -19.98
C GLU A 28 5.84 -1.10 -19.64
N GLY A 29 6.57 -0.43 -18.75
CA GLY A 29 6.39 1.00 -18.43
C GLY A 29 5.22 1.34 -17.51
N TRP A 30 4.55 0.35 -16.92
CA TRP A 30 3.42 0.58 -16.00
C TRP A 30 3.83 0.56 -14.53
N ALA A 31 5.07 0.20 -14.17
CA ALA A 31 5.64 0.35 -12.84
C ALA A 31 6.96 1.13 -12.83
N LYS A 32 7.22 1.84 -11.72
CA LYS A 32 8.48 2.54 -11.47
C LYS A 32 8.86 2.44 -10.01
N VAL A 33 10.09 1.99 -9.74
CA VAL A 33 10.66 2.06 -8.39
C VAL A 33 11.02 3.50 -8.07
N VAL A 34 10.60 3.97 -6.90
CA VAL A 34 10.85 5.33 -6.43
C VAL A 34 11.44 5.34 -5.03
N ALA A 35 12.29 6.33 -4.79
CA ALA A 35 12.69 6.68 -3.44
C ALA A 35 11.45 7.17 -2.69
N ALA A 36 10.95 6.36 -1.75
CA ALA A 36 9.81 6.73 -0.95
C ALA A 36 10.18 7.88 0.00
N PRO A 37 9.26 8.85 0.22
CA PRO A 37 9.47 9.86 1.23
C PRO A 37 9.63 9.20 2.61
N THR A 38 10.42 9.83 3.48
CA THR A 38 10.42 9.43 4.89
C THR A 38 9.10 9.86 5.52
N VAL A 39 8.43 8.95 6.22
CA VAL A 39 7.23 9.29 6.98
C VAL A 39 7.63 10.17 8.16
N SER A 40 7.30 11.45 8.07
CA SER A 40 7.72 12.53 8.97
C SER A 40 6.56 13.41 9.42
N HIS A 41 5.51 13.55 8.61
CA HIS A 41 4.26 14.19 8.98
C HIS A 41 3.59 13.40 10.11
N SER A 42 3.17 14.11 11.15
CA SER A 42 2.52 13.51 12.33
C SER A 42 1.31 12.66 11.97
N LYS A 43 0.54 13.06 10.95
CA LYS A 43 -0.59 12.28 10.43
C LYS A 43 -0.14 10.98 9.76
N GLY A 44 0.98 11.01 9.04
CA GLY A 44 1.61 9.82 8.47
C GLY A 44 2.00 8.84 9.56
N THR A 45 2.72 9.29 10.60
CA THR A 45 3.08 8.45 11.76
C THR A 45 1.85 7.91 12.49
N THR A 46 0.82 8.75 12.67
CA THR A 46 -0.44 8.34 13.32
C THR A 46 -1.15 7.24 12.52
N ALA A 47 -1.14 7.33 11.18
CA ALA A 47 -1.69 6.28 10.33
C ALA A 47 -0.96 4.94 10.55
N GLN A 48 0.38 4.95 10.61
CA GLN A 48 1.16 3.74 10.91
C GLN A 48 0.75 3.13 12.27
N ASP A 49 0.60 3.97 13.30
CA ASP A 49 0.24 3.51 14.64
C ASP A 49 -1.19 2.96 14.74
N ILE A 50 -2.14 3.52 13.99
CA ILE A 50 -3.51 2.99 13.91
C ILE A 50 -3.49 1.62 13.22
N VAL A 51 -2.84 1.51 12.06
CA VAL A 51 -2.78 0.25 11.30
C VAL A 51 -2.08 -0.83 12.10
N ARG A 52 -0.93 -0.52 12.72
CA ARG A 52 -0.19 -1.48 13.55
C ARG A 52 -1.06 -2.04 14.68
N ARG A 53 -1.81 -1.18 15.38
CA ARG A 53 -2.71 -1.61 16.46
C ARG A 53 -3.89 -2.42 15.92
N ALA A 54 -4.47 -2.01 14.80
CA ALA A 54 -5.58 -2.71 14.18
C ALA A 54 -5.19 -4.13 13.76
N ILE A 55 -4.03 -4.29 13.12
CA ILE A 55 -3.52 -5.61 12.72
C ILE A 55 -3.21 -6.46 13.96
N ALA A 56 -2.46 -5.93 14.93
CA ALA A 56 -2.14 -6.64 16.18
C ALA A 56 -3.41 -7.12 16.93
N SER A 57 -4.50 -6.35 16.87
CA SER A 57 -5.77 -6.75 17.49
C SER A 57 -6.47 -7.93 16.79
N LYS A 58 -6.17 -8.17 15.52
CA LYS A 58 -6.77 -9.22 14.68
C LYS A 58 -5.88 -10.46 14.57
N SER A 59 -4.58 -10.33 14.82
CA SER A 59 -3.57 -11.38 14.63
C SER A 59 -3.30 -12.26 15.85
N ALA A 60 -4.25 -12.47 16.76
CA ALA A 60 -4.06 -13.18 18.05
C ALA A 60 -3.47 -14.62 17.98
N SER A 61 -3.20 -15.16 16.79
CA SER A 61 -2.59 -16.48 16.57
C SER A 61 -1.65 -16.59 15.36
N LYS A 62 -1.19 -15.49 14.74
CA LYS A 62 -0.33 -15.54 13.55
C LYS A 62 1.06 -14.99 13.87
N ASP A 63 2.11 -15.70 13.45
CA ASP A 63 3.50 -15.27 13.55
C ASP A 63 3.67 -13.85 13.00
N GLU A 64 4.02 -12.90 13.89
CA GLU A 64 4.18 -11.46 13.62
C GLU A 64 5.34 -11.14 12.64
N HIS A 65 6.07 -12.16 12.18
CA HIS A 65 7.47 -11.94 11.86
C HIS A 65 7.81 -11.47 10.44
N ASP A 66 6.99 -11.71 9.42
CA ASP A 66 7.39 -11.35 8.04
C ASP A 66 6.38 -10.48 7.25
N VAL A 67 5.11 -10.39 7.64
CA VAL A 67 4.08 -9.65 6.86
C VAL A 67 3.58 -8.37 7.55
N GLU A 68 3.78 -8.21 8.85
CA GLU A 68 3.14 -7.14 9.63
C GLU A 68 3.86 -5.78 9.63
N LYS A 69 5.10 -5.70 9.11
CA LYS A 69 5.89 -4.45 9.13
C LYS A 69 5.63 -3.53 7.95
N ALA A 70 5.27 -4.09 6.79
CA ALA A 70 5.06 -3.34 5.56
C ALA A 70 3.74 -2.56 5.58
N ASP A 71 2.67 -3.18 6.09
CA ASP A 71 1.32 -2.59 6.04
C ASP A 71 1.19 -1.25 6.79
N PRO A 72 1.74 -1.09 8.01
CA PRO A 72 1.78 0.22 8.66
C PRO A 72 2.58 1.24 7.85
N VAL A 73 3.65 0.82 7.15
CA VAL A 73 4.48 1.71 6.35
C VAL A 73 3.68 2.25 5.15
N PHE A 74 2.93 1.40 4.46
CA PHE A 74 2.06 1.82 3.35
C PHE A 74 1.03 2.88 3.77
N ALA A 75 0.43 2.73 4.95
CA ALA A 75 -0.51 3.72 5.46
C ALA A 75 0.13 5.10 5.67
N GLY A 76 1.32 5.12 6.27
CA GLY A 76 2.07 6.36 6.48
C GLY A 76 2.53 6.99 5.17
N LEU A 77 3.02 6.17 4.23
CA LEU A 77 3.44 6.64 2.91
C LEU A 77 2.27 7.21 2.10
N ALA A 78 1.10 6.58 2.13
CA ALA A 78 -0.07 7.09 1.42
C ALA A 78 -0.47 8.48 1.92
N VAL A 79 -0.45 8.70 3.24
CA VAL A 79 -0.68 10.02 3.83
C VAL A 79 0.42 11.01 3.43
N GLU A 80 1.68 10.59 3.42
CA GLU A 80 2.77 11.48 2.98
C GLU A 80 2.66 11.89 1.53
N TYR A 81 2.37 10.95 0.63
CA TYR A 81 2.18 11.26 -0.79
C TYR A 81 0.98 12.18 -1.01
N LEU A 82 -0.09 12.05 -0.21
CA LEU A 82 -1.24 12.94 -0.29
C LEU A 82 -0.91 14.36 0.23
N LEU A 83 -0.08 14.45 1.27
CA LEU A 83 0.30 15.74 1.86
C LEU A 83 1.38 16.47 1.07
N ASP A 84 2.16 15.74 0.27
CA ASP A 84 3.06 16.31 -0.72
C ASP A 84 2.23 16.85 -1.91
N THR A 85 1.82 18.11 -1.81
CA THR A 85 0.92 18.80 -2.76
C THR A 85 1.46 18.86 -4.20
N GLU A 86 2.73 18.53 -4.42
CA GLU A 86 3.32 18.44 -5.77
C GLU A 86 3.11 17.07 -6.42
N ARG A 87 2.60 16.06 -5.68
CA ARG A 87 2.58 14.67 -6.13
C ARG A 87 1.20 14.15 -6.55
N ALA A 88 0.14 14.37 -5.78
CA ALA A 88 -1.19 13.87 -6.14
C ALA A 88 -2.34 14.45 -5.31
N ASP A 89 -3.51 14.61 -5.94
CA ASP A 89 -4.76 14.96 -5.26
C ASP A 89 -5.45 13.74 -4.61
N ASN A 90 -5.15 12.54 -5.11
CA ASN A 90 -5.68 11.26 -4.63
C ASN A 90 -4.60 10.17 -4.69
N ILE A 91 -4.63 9.24 -3.73
CA ILE A 91 -3.69 8.13 -3.63
C ILE A 91 -4.45 6.80 -3.67
N THR A 92 -3.93 5.85 -4.43
CA THR A 92 -4.43 4.46 -4.42
C THR A 92 -3.37 3.53 -3.86
N VAL A 93 -3.74 2.77 -2.83
CA VAL A 93 -2.92 1.69 -2.27
C VAL A 93 -3.47 0.36 -2.78
N ILE A 94 -2.63 -0.46 -3.38
CA ILE A 94 -2.98 -1.80 -3.85
C ILE A 94 -2.39 -2.82 -2.87
N THR A 95 -3.21 -3.73 -2.35
CA THR A 95 -2.75 -4.81 -1.45
C THR A 95 -3.50 -6.11 -1.72
N ALA A 96 -2.86 -7.27 -1.55
CA ALA A 96 -3.56 -8.56 -1.58
C ALA A 96 -4.09 -8.96 -0.18
N ASP A 97 -3.64 -8.28 0.88
CA ASP A 97 -3.96 -8.60 2.26
C ASP A 97 -5.25 -7.88 2.72
N ARG A 98 -6.27 -8.67 3.05
CA ARG A 98 -7.57 -8.16 3.52
C ARG A 98 -7.50 -7.55 4.92
N VAL A 99 -6.64 -8.07 5.80
CA VAL A 99 -6.45 -7.53 7.14
C VAL A 99 -5.76 -6.17 7.04
N ALA A 100 -4.75 -6.06 6.18
CA ALA A 100 -4.10 -4.78 5.87
C ALA A 100 -5.09 -3.77 5.28
N ARG A 101 -5.91 -4.19 4.29
CA ARG A 101 -6.95 -3.35 3.69
C ARG A 101 -7.85 -2.72 4.75
N GLU A 102 -8.49 -3.54 5.57
CA GLU A 102 -9.43 -3.07 6.60
C GLU A 102 -8.74 -2.16 7.63
N ALA A 103 -7.49 -2.47 7.99
CA ALA A 103 -6.72 -1.67 8.94
C ALA A 103 -6.40 -0.27 8.36
N ILE A 104 -5.97 -0.21 7.10
CA ILE A 104 -5.67 1.05 6.41
C ILE A 104 -6.96 1.86 6.21
N GLU A 105 -8.06 1.24 5.78
CA GLU A 105 -9.37 1.91 5.67
C GLU A 105 -9.80 2.54 7.00
N THR A 106 -9.65 1.80 8.10
CA THR A 106 -9.95 2.30 9.45
C THR A 106 -9.09 3.51 9.80
N ALA A 107 -7.80 3.49 9.45
CA ALA A 107 -6.89 4.61 9.67
C ALA A 107 -7.28 5.84 8.83
N MET A 108 -7.62 5.65 7.55
CA MET A 108 -8.02 6.75 6.67
C MET A 108 -9.34 7.38 7.13
N SER A 109 -10.30 6.55 7.55
CA SER A 109 -11.55 7.00 8.20
C SER A 109 -11.28 7.86 9.43
N SER A 110 -10.48 7.33 10.35
CA SER A 110 -10.17 8.01 11.61
C SER A 110 -9.43 9.34 11.41
N LEU A 111 -8.67 9.48 10.33
CA LEU A 111 -7.90 10.68 10.01
C LEU A 111 -8.64 11.66 9.07
N GLY A 112 -9.83 11.29 8.58
CA GLY A 112 -10.62 12.11 7.66
C GLY A 112 -10.09 12.14 6.22
N TYR A 113 -9.42 11.06 5.78
CA TYR A 113 -8.88 10.90 4.42
C TYR A 113 -9.69 9.94 3.54
N GLU A 114 -10.89 9.57 3.98
CA GLU A 114 -11.86 8.83 3.15
C GLU A 114 -12.07 9.54 1.81
N GLY A 115 -12.03 8.78 0.72
CA GLY A 115 -12.20 9.30 -0.63
C GLY A 115 -10.96 9.92 -1.27
N GLN A 116 -9.98 10.39 -0.48
CA GLN A 116 -8.68 10.86 -0.99
C GLN A 116 -7.65 9.74 -1.05
N ILE A 117 -7.72 8.79 -0.13
CA ILE A 117 -6.88 7.58 -0.12
C ILE A 117 -7.80 6.38 -0.32
N THR A 118 -7.69 5.76 -1.48
CA THR A 118 -8.45 4.56 -1.86
C THR A 118 -7.60 3.32 -1.69
N ILE A 119 -8.17 2.26 -1.15
CA ILE A 119 -7.51 0.97 -1.00
C ILE A 119 -8.21 -0.03 -1.91
N ILE A 120 -7.46 -0.57 -2.85
CA ILE A 120 -7.94 -1.58 -3.80
C ILE A 120 -7.24 -2.88 -3.45
N THR A 121 -8.01 -3.97 -3.34
CA THR A 121 -7.42 -5.29 -3.23
C THR A 121 -7.18 -5.93 -4.57
N LEU A 122 -6.25 -6.87 -4.63
CA LEU A 122 -6.07 -7.71 -5.82
C LEU A 122 -7.39 -8.39 -6.23
N TRP A 123 -8.24 -8.74 -5.27
CA TRP A 123 -9.57 -9.31 -5.53
C TRP A 123 -10.52 -8.32 -6.20
N ASP A 124 -10.47 -7.05 -5.80
CA ASP A 124 -11.29 -6.00 -6.44
C ASP A 124 -10.86 -5.74 -7.89
N LEU A 125 -9.59 -5.99 -8.22
CA LEU A 125 -9.05 -5.89 -9.58
C LEU A 125 -9.38 -7.11 -10.45
N ILE A 126 -9.56 -8.28 -9.85
CA ILE A 126 -9.83 -9.53 -10.56
C ILE A 126 -11.35 -9.77 -10.70
N ASP A 127 -12.15 -9.27 -9.76
CA ASP A 127 -13.60 -9.44 -9.71
C ASP A 127 -14.36 -8.28 -10.38
N SER A 128 -13.64 -7.24 -10.85
CA SER A 128 -14.26 -6.24 -11.72
C SER A 128 -14.57 -6.89 -13.07
N GLU A 129 -15.84 -6.93 -13.47
CA GLU A 129 -16.31 -7.30 -14.81
C GLU A 129 -15.82 -6.33 -15.92
N ASP A 130 -14.76 -5.56 -15.65
CA ASP A 130 -14.09 -4.68 -16.60
C ASP A 130 -12.90 -5.43 -17.23
N ASP A 131 -13.07 -5.80 -18.50
CA ASP A 131 -12.06 -6.40 -19.40
C ASP A 131 -10.81 -5.51 -19.62
N ASP A 132 -10.70 -4.36 -18.96
CA ASP A 132 -9.61 -3.38 -19.14
C ASP A 132 -8.33 -3.73 -18.37
N ILE A 133 -8.36 -4.72 -17.46
CA ILE A 133 -7.18 -5.16 -16.71
C ILE A 133 -6.81 -6.60 -17.11
N THR A 134 -5.91 -6.72 -18.08
CA THR A 134 -5.24 -8.00 -18.35
C THR A 134 -4.12 -8.21 -17.33
N LEU A 135 -4.32 -9.14 -16.40
CA LEU A 135 -3.26 -9.68 -15.54
C LEU A 135 -2.59 -10.87 -16.24
N ILE A 136 -1.31 -10.71 -16.58
CA ILE A 136 -0.41 -11.73 -17.14
C ILE A 136 0.49 -12.34 -16.07
#